data_AF-A0A8C8FLS4-F1
#
_entry.id   AF-A0A8C8FLS4-F1
#
_cell.length_a   1.000
_cell.length_b   1.000
_cell.length_c   1.000
_cell.angle_alpha   90.00
_cell.angle_beta   90.00
_cell.angle_gamma   90.00
#
_symmetry.space_group_name_H-M   'P 1'
#
loop_
_entity.id
_entity.type
_entity.pdbx_description
1 polymer ?
#
loop_
_entity_poly.entity_id
_entity_poly.type
_entity_poly.pdbx_seq_one_letter_code
_entity_poly.pdbx_strand_id
1 'polypeptide(L)'
;MTQTFLSLSDYVYFENSSSNPYLIRRIEELNKTANGNVEAKVVCLFRRRDISGNLNTLADSNASEYNSLYQPTVSEQQKHQLKHRELFLSRQFESLPATHIRGKCNVTLLNETDVLAGYLEKEECFFYSLVFDPVQKTLLADQGEIRVGSKYQAEIPDKLAEGETHTRIQEKLETKVWDPDNQLKDPQIDQFLVVARAVGTFARALDCSSSIRQPSLHMSAAAASRDITLFHAMDTLQKNGYDLAKAMSTLVPQGGPVLCRDEMEEWSASEAMLFEEALEKYGKDFNDIRQDFLPWKSLASVVQFYYMWKTTDRYIQQKRLKAAEADSKLKQVYIPTYTKPNPNQIMAPGNKPGMNGAAGFQKGLSCESCHTAQSAQWYAWGPPNMQCRLCASCWIYWKKYGGLKTPTQLEGAARSVSVRLSPLRALLAKNRQTFILQTTKLTRIARRVCTDILQPRRAARRPYASINANAVKAECMIRLPKATKAPIKNRSIPRPPLATIVKELGENLPTTRELLRDLFIYYFSK
;
A
#
# COMPACT_ATOMS: atom_id res chain seq x y z
N MET A 1 3.64 -37.30 12.03
CA MET A 1 4.15 -36.15 11.24
C MET A 1 2.97 -35.26 10.93
N THR A 2 2.85 -34.11 11.59
CA THR A 2 1.74 -33.17 11.41
C THR A 2 1.90 -32.46 10.06
N GLN A 3 0.94 -32.67 9.16
CA GLN A 3 0.86 -32.01 7.86
C GLN A 3 0.44 -30.56 8.09
N THR A 4 1.24 -29.58 7.67
CA THR A 4 0.86 -28.15 7.77
C THR A 4 0.34 -27.67 6.43
N PHE A 5 -0.98 -27.56 6.33
CA PHE A 5 -1.65 -26.90 5.22
C PHE A 5 -1.71 -25.39 5.47
N LEU A 6 -1.47 -24.60 4.43
CA LEU A 6 -1.53 -23.15 4.49
C LEU A 6 -2.62 -22.62 3.57
N SER A 7 -3.47 -21.74 4.11
CA SER A 7 -4.53 -21.05 3.39
C SER A 7 -4.24 -19.56 3.24
N LEU A 8 -5.01 -18.89 2.38
CA LEU A 8 -5.04 -17.43 2.32
C LEU A 8 -5.40 -16.84 3.70
N SER A 9 -4.87 -15.66 3.99
CA SER A 9 -4.96 -14.96 5.29
C SER A 9 -4.20 -15.61 6.46
N ASP A 10 -3.53 -16.74 6.26
CA ASP A 10 -2.68 -17.33 7.30
C ASP A 10 -1.43 -16.47 7.55
N TYR A 11 -1.08 -16.33 8.83
CA TYR A 11 0.22 -15.77 9.23
C TYR A 11 1.26 -16.86 9.31
N VAL A 12 2.44 -16.60 8.76
CA VAL A 12 3.49 -17.61 8.61
C VAL A 12 4.88 -17.07 8.92
N TYR A 13 5.75 -17.97 9.38
CA TYR A 13 7.17 -17.73 9.57
C TYR A 13 7.93 -17.93 8.26
N PHE A 14 8.56 -16.88 7.76
CA PHE A 14 9.46 -16.91 6.61
C PHE A 14 10.92 -16.95 7.04
N GLU A 15 11.72 -17.81 6.43
CA GLU A 15 13.16 -17.84 6.61
C GLU A 15 13.87 -17.21 5.41
N ASN A 16 14.49 -16.05 5.63
CA ASN A 16 15.36 -15.41 4.64
C ASN A 16 16.84 -15.85 4.80
N SER A 17 17.27 -16.13 6.03
CA SER A 17 18.60 -16.65 6.35
C SER A 17 18.54 -17.55 7.57
N SER A 18 19.32 -18.63 7.56
CA SER A 18 19.47 -19.54 8.70
C SER A 18 19.98 -18.85 9.96
N SER A 19 20.72 -17.75 9.79
CA SER A 19 21.36 -16.97 10.86
C SER A 19 20.54 -15.78 11.35
N ASN A 20 19.31 -15.60 10.84
CA ASN A 20 18.38 -14.58 11.31
C ASN A 20 17.11 -15.21 11.88
N PRO A 21 16.40 -14.51 12.79
CA PRO A 21 15.05 -14.90 13.16
C PRO A 21 14.11 -14.96 11.96
N TYR A 22 13.04 -15.74 12.07
CA TYR A 22 11.99 -15.79 11.06
C TYR A 22 11.33 -14.43 10.91
N LEU A 23 10.98 -14.06 9.68
CA LEU A 23 10.12 -12.92 9.38
C LEU A 23 8.67 -13.38 9.51
N ILE A 24 7.78 -12.49 9.92
CA ILE A 24 6.35 -12.80 10.04
C ILE A 24 5.63 -12.09 8.89
N ARG A 25 4.81 -12.85 8.17
CA ARG A 25 4.13 -12.40 6.96
C ARG A 25 2.70 -12.97 6.94
N ARG A 26 1.76 -12.24 6.34
CA ARG A 26 0.39 -12.73 6.07
C ARG A 26 0.25 -13.12 4.61
N ILE A 27 -0.26 -14.31 4.31
CA ILE A 27 -0.48 -14.77 2.93
C ILE A 27 -1.70 -14.07 2.33
N GLU A 28 -1.52 -13.39 1.21
CA GLU A 28 -2.63 -12.74 0.48
C GLU A 28 -3.02 -13.51 -0.77
N GLU A 29 -2.01 -14.02 -1.49
CA GLU A 29 -2.21 -14.75 -2.74
C GLU A 29 -1.12 -15.81 -2.89
N LEU A 30 -1.48 -16.97 -3.45
CA LEU A 30 -0.57 -18.04 -3.82
C LEU A 30 -0.61 -18.22 -5.34
N ASN A 31 0.54 -18.07 -5.98
CA ASN A 31 0.68 -18.13 -7.43
C ASN A 31 1.57 -19.31 -7.82
N LYS A 32 1.09 -20.20 -8.69
CA LYS A 32 1.92 -21.25 -9.29
C LYS A 32 2.42 -20.79 -10.65
N THR A 33 3.74 -20.72 -10.75
CA THR A 33 4.45 -20.42 -12.00
C THR A 33 4.27 -21.56 -13.00
N ALA A 34 4.47 -21.29 -14.30
CA ALA A 34 4.40 -22.30 -15.36
C ALA A 34 5.35 -23.50 -15.11
N ASN A 35 6.45 -23.28 -14.40
CA ASN A 35 7.43 -24.31 -14.03
C ASN A 35 7.00 -25.15 -12.82
N GLY A 36 5.82 -24.91 -12.27
CA GLY A 36 5.28 -25.63 -11.11
C GLY A 36 5.71 -25.10 -9.74
N ASN A 37 6.60 -24.11 -9.69
CA ASN A 37 7.01 -23.47 -8.43
C ASN A 37 5.88 -22.60 -7.89
N VAL A 38 5.72 -22.57 -6.56
CA VAL A 38 4.72 -21.74 -5.88
C VAL A 38 5.38 -20.53 -5.23
N GLU A 39 4.87 -19.35 -5.55
CA GLU A 39 5.21 -18.07 -4.93
C GLU A 39 4.05 -17.59 -4.08
N ALA A 40 4.36 -17.00 -2.92
CA ALA A 40 3.40 -16.39 -2.03
C ALA A 40 3.56 -14.87 -2.08
N LYS A 41 2.49 -14.18 -2.46
CA LYS A 41 2.37 -12.73 -2.25
C LYS A 41 1.93 -12.50 -0.82
N VAL A 42 2.72 -11.76 -0.07
CA VAL A 42 2.55 -11.66 1.37
C VAL A 42 2.63 -10.22 1.86
N VAL A 43 1.84 -9.91 2.89
CA VAL A 43 1.92 -8.65 3.64
C VAL A 43 3.01 -8.76 4.71
N CYS A 44 3.76 -7.68 4.87
CA CYS A 44 4.87 -7.59 5.81
C CYS A 44 4.43 -7.21 7.22
N LEU A 45 4.81 -8.01 8.23
CA LEU A 45 4.75 -7.62 9.63
C LEU A 45 6.17 -7.37 10.15
N PHE A 46 6.37 -6.23 10.80
CA PHE A 46 7.67 -5.77 11.28
C PHE A 46 7.77 -5.93 12.79
N ARG A 47 8.96 -6.24 13.30
CA ARG A 47 9.25 -6.22 14.73
C ARG A 47 9.82 -4.88 15.15
N ARG A 48 9.88 -4.64 16.46
CA ARG A 48 10.56 -3.49 17.08
C ARG A 48 11.99 -3.25 16.59
N ARG A 49 12.75 -4.32 16.30
CA ARG A 49 14.12 -4.23 15.76
C ARG A 49 14.18 -3.64 14.35
N ASP A 50 13.09 -3.79 13.59
CA ASP A 50 13.02 -3.48 12.16
C ASP A 50 12.60 -2.01 11.94
N ILE A 51 12.02 -1.37 12.97
CA ILE A 51 11.64 0.04 12.98
C ILE A 51 12.68 0.90 13.71
N SER A 52 12.67 2.21 13.46
CA SER A 52 13.65 3.13 14.03
C SER A 52 13.47 3.34 15.55
N GLY A 53 14.52 3.80 16.24
CA GLY A 53 14.47 4.06 17.69
C GLY A 53 13.37 5.05 18.09
N ASN A 54 13.17 6.12 17.31
CA ASN A 54 12.13 7.12 17.57
C ASN A 54 10.72 6.50 17.49
N LEU A 55 10.50 5.59 16.55
CA LEU A 55 9.23 4.88 16.40
C LEU A 55 9.00 3.87 17.53
N ASN A 56 10.06 3.24 18.04
CA ASN A 56 9.95 2.41 19.24
C ASN A 56 9.50 3.22 20.46
N THR A 57 9.98 4.47 20.62
CA THR A 57 9.52 5.37 21.71
C THR A 57 8.05 5.74 21.57
N LEU A 58 7.58 5.95 20.33
CA LEU A 58 6.17 6.19 20.06
C LEU A 58 5.30 4.97 20.37
N ALA A 59 5.73 3.78 19.95
CA ALA A 59 5.06 2.52 20.28
C ALA A 59 5.01 2.28 21.80
N ASP A 60 6.09 2.59 22.53
CA ASP A 60 6.13 2.51 23.99
C ASP A 60 5.15 3.50 24.66
N SER A 61 4.98 4.69 24.09
CA SER A 61 4.02 5.69 24.60
C SER A 61 2.59 5.21 24.43
N ASN A 62 2.24 4.72 23.23
CA ASN A 62 0.93 4.14 22.93
C ASN A 62 0.61 2.91 23.79
N ALA A 63 1.60 2.02 24.00
CA ALA A 63 1.43 0.86 24.87
C ALA A 63 1.28 1.26 26.35
N SER A 64 1.89 2.36 26.80
CA SER A 64 1.76 2.85 28.17
C SER A 64 0.37 3.43 28.43
N GLU A 65 -0.18 4.16 27.47
CA GLU A 65 -1.56 4.68 27.50
C GLU A 65 -2.58 3.54 27.62
N TYR A 66 -2.47 2.53 26.75
CA TYR A 66 -3.31 1.33 26.79
C TYR A 66 -3.21 0.57 28.13
N ASN A 67 -1.98 0.36 28.64
CA ASN A 67 -1.78 -0.33 29.93
C ASN A 67 -2.36 0.45 31.12
N SER A 68 -2.32 1.79 31.08
CA SER A 68 -2.81 2.65 32.16
C SER A 68 -4.32 2.62 32.31
N LEU A 69 -5.04 2.38 31.22
CA LEU A 69 -6.50 2.41 31.18
C LEU A 69 -7.14 1.06 31.49
N TYR A 70 -6.46 -0.08 31.19
CA TYR A 70 -7.16 -1.37 31.08
C TYR A 70 -6.50 -2.60 31.71
N GLN A 71 -5.32 -2.54 32.37
CA GLN A 71 -4.61 -3.79 32.77
C GLN A 71 -3.98 -3.85 34.18
N PRO A 72 -3.92 -5.06 34.79
CA PRO A 72 -3.22 -5.33 36.04
C PRO A 72 -1.69 -5.25 35.89
N THR A 73 -0.96 -5.11 37.00
CA THR A 73 0.50 -4.97 37.04
C THR A 73 1.23 -6.20 36.46
N VAL A 74 1.62 -6.13 35.19
CA VAL A 74 2.47 -7.14 34.52
C VAL A 74 3.91 -7.05 35.03
N SER A 75 4.57 -8.19 35.29
CA SER A 75 5.98 -8.21 35.73
C SER A 75 6.94 -7.70 34.64
N GLU A 76 8.11 -7.17 35.02
CA GLU A 76 9.11 -6.68 34.05
C GLU A 76 9.57 -7.76 33.06
N GLN A 77 9.65 -9.02 33.50
CA GLN A 77 9.98 -10.14 32.62
C GLN A 77 8.87 -10.41 31.59
N GLN A 78 7.61 -10.34 31.99
CA GLN A 78 6.48 -10.51 31.08
C GLN A 78 6.38 -9.32 30.10
N LYS A 79 6.61 -8.08 30.55
CA LYS A 79 6.69 -6.91 29.66
C LYS A 79 7.77 -7.07 28.59
N HIS A 80 8.96 -7.55 28.99
CA HIS A 80 10.04 -7.86 28.04
C HIS A 80 9.60 -8.89 26.99
N GLN A 81 8.91 -9.96 27.42
CA GLN A 81 8.44 -10.98 26.49
C GLN A 81 7.30 -10.51 25.59
N LEU A 82 6.40 -9.65 26.09
CA LEU A 82 5.31 -9.04 25.30
C LEU A 82 5.86 -8.16 24.17
N LYS A 83 6.96 -7.44 24.40
CA LYS A 83 7.64 -6.67 23.35
C LYS A 83 8.09 -7.54 22.17
N HIS A 84 8.35 -8.84 22.39
CA HIS A 84 8.69 -9.77 21.30
C HIS A 84 7.46 -10.34 20.58
N ARG A 85 6.27 -10.25 21.21
CA ARG A 85 4.98 -10.65 20.63
C ARG A 85 4.29 -9.51 19.88
N GLU A 86 4.71 -8.27 20.10
CA GLU A 86 4.22 -7.10 19.38
C GLU A 86 4.83 -7.01 17.97
N LEU A 87 3.97 -6.82 16.99
CA LEU A 87 4.28 -6.61 15.58
C LEU A 87 3.65 -5.32 15.08
N PHE A 88 4.17 -4.81 13.97
CA PHE A 88 3.63 -3.67 13.25
C PHE A 88 3.18 -4.12 11.87
N LEU A 89 1.88 -4.01 11.60
CA LEU A 89 1.31 -4.36 10.30
C LEU A 89 1.77 -3.32 9.28
N SER A 90 2.24 -3.75 8.11
CA SER A 90 2.52 -2.85 7.00
C SER A 90 1.56 -3.06 5.85
N ARG A 91 1.35 -2.04 5.03
CA ARG A 91 0.62 -2.17 3.74
C ARG A 91 1.54 -2.54 2.57
N GLN A 92 2.81 -2.87 2.86
CA GLN A 92 3.77 -3.32 1.86
C GLN A 92 3.61 -4.81 1.55
N PHE A 93 3.57 -5.13 0.25
CA PHE A 93 3.54 -6.50 -0.25
C PHE A 93 4.91 -6.93 -0.77
N GLU A 94 5.25 -8.20 -0.59
CA GLU A 94 6.41 -8.85 -1.19
C GLU A 94 5.98 -10.18 -1.84
N SER A 95 6.62 -10.58 -2.95
CA SER A 95 6.47 -11.94 -3.51
C SER A 95 7.70 -12.76 -3.15
N LEU A 96 7.51 -13.88 -2.46
CA LEU A 96 8.59 -14.76 -2.04
C LEU A 96 8.25 -16.23 -2.36
N PRO A 97 9.24 -17.08 -2.66
CA PRO A 97 9.00 -18.50 -2.85
C PRO A 97 8.35 -19.13 -1.61
N ALA A 98 7.30 -19.95 -1.80
CA ALA A 98 6.62 -20.62 -0.71
C ALA A 98 7.57 -21.55 0.09
N THR A 99 8.64 -22.03 -0.53
CA THR A 99 9.69 -22.87 0.10
C THR A 99 10.42 -22.19 1.28
N HIS A 100 10.31 -20.87 1.42
CA HIS A 100 10.86 -20.13 2.56
C HIS A 100 10.00 -20.21 3.82
N ILE A 101 8.76 -20.70 3.73
CA ILE A 101 7.88 -20.80 4.89
C ILE A 101 8.32 -21.98 5.77
N ARG A 102 8.38 -21.74 7.08
CA ARG A 102 8.84 -22.72 8.10
C ARG A 102 7.76 -23.14 9.08
N GLY A 103 6.62 -22.46 9.11
CA GLY A 103 5.50 -22.80 9.97
C GLY A 103 4.42 -21.71 9.96
N LYS A 104 3.25 -22.06 10.52
CA LYS A 104 2.14 -21.14 10.76
C LYS A 104 2.33 -20.46 12.12
N CYS A 105 1.78 -19.26 12.27
CA CYS A 105 1.67 -18.55 13.55
C CYS A 105 0.32 -17.85 13.63
N ASN A 106 -0.04 -17.36 14.81
CA ASN A 106 -1.28 -16.62 15.02
C ASN A 106 -0.97 -15.16 15.31
N VAL A 107 -1.58 -14.25 14.58
CA VAL A 107 -1.44 -12.80 14.80
C VAL A 107 -2.83 -12.19 14.83
N THR A 108 -3.16 -11.49 15.90
CA THR A 108 -4.46 -10.82 16.08
C THR A 108 -4.29 -9.32 16.24
N LEU A 109 -5.32 -8.56 15.87
CA LEU A 109 -5.40 -7.15 16.22
C LEU A 109 -5.66 -7.06 17.74
N LEU A 110 -4.91 -6.21 18.43
CA LEU A 110 -5.13 -5.98 19.87
C LEU A 110 -6.42 -5.17 20.05
N ASN A 111 -7.44 -5.78 20.65
CA ASN A 111 -8.69 -5.11 20.98
C ASN A 111 -8.62 -4.44 22.35
N GLU A 112 -9.48 -3.46 22.62
CA GLU A 112 -9.55 -2.76 23.91
C GLU A 112 -9.86 -3.70 25.09
N THR A 113 -10.56 -4.81 24.84
CA THR A 113 -10.94 -5.81 25.85
C THR A 113 -9.90 -6.91 26.06
N ASP A 114 -8.80 -6.92 25.28
CA ASP A 114 -7.83 -8.01 25.33
C ASP A 114 -6.92 -7.91 26.57
N VAL A 115 -6.68 -9.06 27.20
CA VAL A 115 -5.70 -9.18 28.29
C VAL A 115 -4.34 -9.59 27.72
N LEU A 116 -3.34 -8.70 27.80
CA LEU A 116 -2.02 -8.92 27.18
C LEU A 116 -1.34 -10.19 27.70
N ALA A 117 -1.53 -10.55 28.97
CA ALA A 117 -0.97 -11.77 29.55
C ALA A 117 -1.39 -13.05 28.79
N GLY A 118 -2.60 -13.08 28.22
CA GLY A 118 -3.09 -14.23 27.43
C GLY A 118 -2.26 -14.53 26.18
N TYR A 119 -1.56 -13.52 25.63
CA TYR A 119 -0.63 -13.71 24.51
C TYR A 119 0.66 -14.45 24.90
N LEU A 120 1.01 -14.49 26.19
CA LEU A 120 2.15 -15.24 26.70
C LEU A 120 1.81 -16.70 26.98
N GLU A 121 0.55 -17.01 27.32
CA GLU A 121 0.08 -18.37 27.63
C GLU A 121 0.12 -19.29 26.41
N LYS A 122 -0.14 -18.73 25.22
CA LYS A 122 -0.11 -19.46 23.95
C LYS A 122 1.23 -19.29 23.24
N GLU A 123 1.80 -20.39 22.78
CA GLU A 123 2.94 -20.35 21.87
C GLU A 123 2.51 -19.82 20.50
N GLU A 124 3.41 -19.12 19.80
CA GLU A 124 3.22 -18.65 18.42
C GLU A 124 2.10 -17.62 18.23
N CYS A 125 1.61 -17.01 19.32
CA CYS A 125 0.66 -15.90 19.30
C CYS A 125 1.35 -14.53 19.35
N PHE A 126 1.02 -13.65 18.41
CA PHE A 126 1.48 -12.27 18.32
C PHE A 126 0.27 -11.34 18.25
N PHE A 127 0.52 -10.05 18.46
CA PHE A 127 -0.48 -9.02 18.25
C PHE A 127 0.12 -7.80 17.56
N TYR A 128 -0.75 -6.99 16.97
CA TYR A 128 -0.42 -5.64 16.49
C TYR A 128 -1.53 -4.68 16.89
N SER A 129 -1.16 -3.41 17.12
CA SER A 129 -2.10 -2.30 17.36
C SER A 129 -1.81 -1.09 16.47
N LEU A 130 -0.62 -1.07 15.86
CA LEU A 130 -0.13 0.03 15.05
C LEU A 130 0.21 -0.46 13.64
N VAL A 131 -0.07 0.39 12.65
CA VAL A 131 0.31 0.23 11.25
C VAL A 131 1.61 1.00 11.00
N PHE A 132 2.60 0.31 10.45
CA PHE A 132 3.88 0.88 10.06
C PHE A 132 3.93 1.13 8.54
N ASP A 133 4.15 2.38 8.17
CA ASP A 133 4.50 2.76 6.80
C ASP A 133 6.03 2.73 6.63
N PRO A 134 6.61 1.75 5.89
CA PRO A 134 8.05 1.64 5.69
C PRO A 134 8.61 2.71 4.74
N VAL A 135 7.77 3.31 3.89
CA VAL A 135 8.15 4.36 2.94
C VAL A 135 8.25 5.70 3.67
N GLN A 136 7.20 6.05 4.42
CA GLN A 136 7.13 7.31 5.19
C GLN A 136 7.85 7.22 6.55
N LYS A 137 8.09 6.00 7.04
CA LYS A 137 8.63 5.71 8.38
C LYS A 137 7.77 6.29 9.50
N THR A 138 6.47 6.08 9.41
CA THR A 138 5.46 6.52 10.38
C THR A 138 4.77 5.33 11.03
N LEU A 139 4.28 5.53 12.26
CA LEU A 139 3.39 4.61 12.96
C LEU A 139 2.06 5.31 13.17
N LEU A 140 0.96 4.62 12.85
CA LEU A 140 -0.40 5.10 13.03
C LEU A 140 -1.20 4.04 13.79
N ALA A 141 -2.10 4.46 14.68
CA ALA A 141 -3.09 3.56 15.23
C ALA A 141 -4.02 3.08 14.10
N ASP A 142 -4.33 1.79 14.07
CA ASP A 142 -5.28 1.22 13.10
C ASP A 142 -6.74 1.54 13.48
N GLN A 143 -6.96 2.13 14.66
CA GLN A 143 -8.27 2.51 15.17
C GLN A 143 -8.57 3.98 14.86
N GLY A 144 -9.74 4.23 14.27
CA GLY A 144 -10.27 5.58 14.13
C GLY A 144 -10.79 6.09 15.48
N GLU A 145 -10.42 7.30 15.85
CA GLU A 145 -10.85 7.92 17.11
C GLU A 145 -12.00 8.92 16.88
N ILE A 146 -13.00 8.87 17.77
CA ILE A 146 -14.05 9.89 17.84
C ILE A 146 -13.45 11.20 18.36
N ARG A 147 -13.76 12.31 17.70
CA ARG A 147 -13.25 13.63 18.08
C ARG A 147 -14.31 14.45 18.79
N VAL A 148 -13.93 15.08 19.89
CA VAL A 148 -14.78 15.97 20.69
C VAL A 148 -14.18 17.38 20.73
N GLY A 149 -15.00 18.40 20.44
CA GLY A 149 -14.65 19.81 20.45
C GLY A 149 -15.54 20.62 19.48
N SER A 150 -15.67 21.92 19.72
CA SER A 150 -16.50 22.85 18.92
C SER A 150 -16.21 22.86 17.41
N LYS A 151 -15.07 22.33 16.96
CA LYS A 151 -14.73 22.15 15.54
C LYS A 151 -15.38 20.91 14.90
N TYR A 152 -15.96 20.03 15.72
CA TYR A 152 -16.51 18.74 15.34
C TYR A 152 -18.00 18.63 15.68
N GLN A 153 -18.43 19.14 16.84
CA GLN A 153 -19.85 19.19 17.16
C GLN A 153 -20.58 20.25 16.33
N ALA A 154 -21.77 19.89 15.84
CA ALA A 154 -22.71 20.85 15.27
C ALA A 154 -23.31 21.73 16.38
N GLU A 155 -23.62 22.97 16.03
CA GLU A 155 -24.45 23.84 16.86
C GLU A 155 -25.89 23.32 16.82
N ILE A 156 -26.49 23.09 17.99
CA ILE A 156 -27.83 22.54 18.11
C ILE A 156 -28.82 23.68 17.88
N PRO A 157 -29.69 23.62 16.84
CA PRO A 157 -30.70 24.64 16.63
C PRO A 157 -31.66 24.70 17.83
N ASP A 158 -31.97 25.91 18.27
CA ASP A 158 -32.94 26.12 19.35
C ASP A 158 -34.33 25.61 18.95
N LYS A 159 -35.05 25.10 19.95
CA LYS A 159 -36.45 24.72 19.78
C LYS A 159 -37.28 25.99 19.51
N LEU A 160 -38.08 25.96 18.45
CA LEU A 160 -39.03 27.03 18.13
C LEU A 160 -40.02 27.25 19.29
N ALA A 161 -40.35 28.51 19.57
CA ALA A 161 -41.33 28.85 20.58
C ALA A 161 -42.75 28.44 20.16
N GLU A 162 -43.65 28.28 21.13
CA GLU A 162 -45.04 27.97 20.84
C GLU A 162 -45.68 29.11 20.04
N GLY A 163 -46.17 28.80 18.84
CA GLY A 163 -46.77 29.77 17.91
C GLY A 163 -45.81 30.32 16.85
N GLU A 164 -44.50 30.09 16.96
CA GLU A 164 -43.56 30.39 15.88
C GLU A 164 -43.64 29.33 14.77
N THR A 165 -43.79 29.78 13.53
CA THR A 165 -43.78 28.90 12.37
C THR A 165 -42.41 28.91 11.70
N HIS A 166 -42.03 27.74 11.17
CA HIS A 166 -40.77 27.62 10.47
C HIS A 166 -40.78 28.47 9.18
N THR A 167 -39.75 29.27 8.95
CA THR A 167 -39.62 30.18 7.78
C THR A 167 -39.30 29.48 6.45
N ARG A 168 -39.38 28.15 6.39
CA ARG A 168 -39.02 27.37 5.19
C ARG A 168 -40.12 27.50 4.15
N ILE A 169 -39.73 27.83 2.92
CA ILE A 169 -40.64 27.90 1.76
C ILE A 169 -40.56 26.56 1.03
N GLN A 170 -41.59 25.72 1.18
CA GLN A 170 -41.58 24.34 0.68
C GLN A 170 -41.42 24.25 -0.84
N GLU A 171 -42.05 25.16 -1.59
CA GLU A 171 -41.97 25.23 -3.06
C GLU A 171 -40.55 25.45 -3.59
N LYS A 172 -39.64 26.01 -2.77
CA LYS A 172 -38.22 26.19 -3.14
C LYS A 172 -37.36 24.97 -2.78
N LEU A 173 -37.88 24.06 -1.96
CA LEU A 173 -37.16 22.90 -1.45
C LEU A 173 -37.53 21.62 -2.20
N GLU A 174 -38.77 21.51 -2.65
CA GLU A 174 -39.26 20.31 -3.31
C GLU A 174 -40.33 20.61 -4.38
N THR A 175 -40.54 19.64 -5.26
CA THR A 175 -41.62 19.65 -6.24
C THR A 175 -42.28 18.28 -6.22
N LYS A 176 -43.63 18.25 -6.13
CA LYS A 176 -44.39 17.00 -6.09
C LYS A 176 -44.34 16.30 -7.46
N VAL A 177 -43.85 15.07 -7.48
CA VAL A 177 -43.74 14.22 -8.69
C VAL A 177 -44.81 13.13 -8.76
N TRP A 178 -45.36 12.74 -7.61
CA TRP A 178 -46.46 11.78 -7.52
C TRP A 178 -47.26 12.00 -6.24
N ASP A 179 -48.58 11.97 -6.35
CA ASP A 179 -49.53 11.94 -5.25
C ASP A 179 -50.03 10.50 -4.96
N PRO A 180 -49.73 9.93 -3.77
CA PRO A 180 -50.23 8.60 -3.41
C PRO A 180 -51.75 8.58 -3.20
N ASP A 181 -52.37 9.71 -2.85
CA ASP A 181 -53.80 9.82 -2.55
C ASP A 181 -54.60 10.27 -3.78
N ASN A 182 -54.30 9.68 -4.94
CA ASN A 182 -54.96 10.03 -6.20
C ASN A 182 -56.25 9.23 -6.44
N GLN A 183 -57.05 9.69 -7.41
CA GLN A 183 -58.36 9.11 -7.72
C GLN A 183 -58.32 7.79 -8.51
N LEU A 184 -57.15 7.35 -8.98
CA LEU A 184 -56.99 6.13 -9.77
C LEU A 184 -56.76 4.93 -8.87
N LYS A 185 -57.35 3.80 -9.26
CA LYS A 185 -57.05 2.50 -8.63
C LYS A 185 -55.85 1.86 -9.31
N ASP A 186 -55.11 1.02 -8.60
CA ASP A 186 -53.94 0.30 -9.13
C ASP A 186 -54.18 -0.35 -10.50
N PRO A 187 -55.33 -1.02 -10.78
CA PRO A 187 -55.57 -1.61 -12.10
C PRO A 187 -55.63 -0.58 -13.24
N GLN A 188 -56.06 0.65 -12.97
CA GLN A 188 -56.11 1.72 -13.97
C GLN A 188 -54.71 2.27 -14.25
N ILE A 189 -53.88 2.39 -13.21
CA ILE A 189 -52.47 2.78 -13.33
C ILE A 189 -51.72 1.72 -14.12
N ASP A 190 -51.88 0.44 -13.78
CA ASP A 190 -51.26 -0.68 -14.51
C ASP A 190 -51.67 -0.71 -15.98
N GLN A 191 -52.96 -0.51 -16.28
CA GLN A 191 -53.45 -0.41 -17.66
C GLN A 191 -52.80 0.77 -18.40
N PHE A 192 -52.68 1.93 -17.75
CA PHE A 192 -52.02 3.09 -18.34
C PHE A 192 -50.53 2.81 -18.63
N LEU A 193 -49.82 2.14 -17.71
CA LEU A 193 -48.43 1.72 -17.92
C LEU A 193 -48.28 0.72 -19.07
N VAL A 194 -49.25 -0.18 -19.27
CA VAL A 194 -49.29 -1.07 -20.46
C VAL A 194 -49.46 -0.25 -21.74
N VAL A 195 -50.38 0.72 -21.75
CA VAL A 195 -50.59 1.61 -22.91
C VAL A 195 -49.33 2.41 -23.22
N ALA A 196 -48.67 3.00 -22.22
CA ALA A 196 -47.43 3.75 -22.41
C ALA A 196 -46.31 2.89 -23.03
N ARG A 197 -46.18 1.63 -22.60
CA ARG A 197 -45.23 0.68 -23.22
C ARG A 197 -45.61 0.32 -24.67
N ALA A 198 -46.89 0.15 -24.97
CA ALA A 198 -47.36 -0.09 -26.33
C ALA A 198 -47.07 1.10 -27.25
N VAL A 199 -47.34 2.33 -26.79
CA VAL A 199 -47.00 3.57 -27.48
C VAL A 199 -45.50 3.66 -27.71
N GLY A 200 -44.67 3.40 -26.69
CA GLY A 200 -43.22 3.40 -26.83
C GLY A 200 -42.67 2.34 -27.79
N THR A 201 -43.31 1.18 -27.89
CA THR A 201 -42.96 0.13 -28.86
C THR A 201 -43.30 0.57 -30.28
N PHE A 202 -44.49 1.17 -30.46
CA PHE A 202 -44.92 1.70 -31.75
C PHE A 202 -44.05 2.89 -32.21
N ALA A 203 -43.69 3.79 -31.29
CA ALA A 203 -42.80 4.93 -31.58
C ALA A 203 -41.45 4.48 -32.16
N ARG A 204 -40.84 3.44 -31.58
CA ARG A 204 -39.59 2.84 -32.07
C ARG A 204 -39.73 2.22 -33.46
N ALA A 205 -40.89 1.64 -33.77
CA ALA A 205 -41.16 1.08 -35.10
C ALA A 205 -41.26 2.18 -36.19
N LEU A 206 -41.65 3.40 -35.80
CA LEU A 206 -41.70 4.56 -36.68
C LEU A 206 -40.38 5.34 -36.76
N ASP A 207 -39.46 5.12 -35.82
CA ASP A 207 -38.19 5.86 -35.74
C ASP A 207 -37.12 5.31 -36.70
N CYS A 208 -37.13 5.82 -37.94
CA CYS A 208 -36.14 5.49 -38.97
C CYS A 208 -34.73 6.03 -38.70
N SER A 209 -34.50 6.83 -37.65
CA SER A 209 -33.16 7.33 -37.28
C SER A 209 -32.21 6.19 -36.85
N SER A 210 -32.78 5.06 -36.45
CA SER A 210 -32.08 3.83 -36.05
C SER A 210 -31.79 2.89 -37.24
N SER A 211 -31.32 3.43 -38.37
CA SER A 211 -31.14 2.72 -39.64
C SER A 211 -30.13 1.55 -39.64
N ILE A 212 -29.50 1.25 -38.50
CA ILE A 212 -28.44 0.22 -38.40
C ILE A 212 -28.95 -1.13 -37.88
N ARG A 213 -30.18 -1.24 -37.36
CA ARG A 213 -30.90 -2.51 -37.11
C ARG A 213 -32.30 -2.14 -36.67
N GLN A 214 -33.33 -2.43 -37.47
CA GLN A 214 -34.67 -2.47 -36.89
C GLN A 214 -34.64 -3.52 -35.76
N PRO A 215 -34.85 -3.13 -34.49
CA PRO A 215 -34.84 -4.10 -33.42
C PRO A 215 -35.97 -5.08 -33.67
N SER A 216 -35.76 -6.36 -33.35
CA SER A 216 -36.87 -7.32 -33.39
C SER A 216 -38.01 -6.82 -32.50
N LEU A 217 -39.25 -7.22 -32.81
CA LEU A 217 -40.42 -6.80 -32.03
C LEU A 217 -40.23 -6.99 -30.52
N HIS A 218 -39.63 -8.12 -30.11
CA HIS A 218 -39.32 -8.41 -28.72
C HIS A 218 -38.29 -7.44 -28.12
N MET A 219 -37.26 -7.04 -28.88
CA MET A 219 -36.27 -6.06 -28.44
C MET A 219 -36.87 -4.67 -28.27
N SER A 220 -37.70 -4.23 -29.21
CA SER A 220 -38.42 -2.95 -29.12
C SER A 220 -39.39 -2.92 -27.93
N ALA A 221 -40.12 -4.02 -27.70
CA ALA A 221 -41.01 -4.15 -26.56
C ALA A 221 -40.26 -4.15 -25.22
N ALA A 222 -39.11 -4.83 -25.15
CA ALA A 222 -38.25 -4.83 -23.97
C ALA A 222 -37.66 -3.44 -23.70
N ALA A 223 -37.21 -2.73 -24.73
CA ALA A 223 -36.71 -1.35 -24.63
C ALA A 223 -37.81 -0.38 -24.14
N ALA A 224 -39.01 -0.46 -24.73
CA ALA A 224 -40.16 0.31 -24.28
C ALA A 224 -40.60 -0.03 -22.85
N SER A 225 -40.31 -1.23 -22.36
CA SER A 225 -40.63 -1.68 -21.00
C SER A 225 -39.61 -1.24 -19.93
N ARG A 226 -38.54 -0.54 -20.31
CA ARG A 226 -37.54 -0.02 -19.35
C ARG A 226 -38.13 1.10 -18.48
N ASP A 227 -37.53 1.28 -17.31
CA ASP A 227 -38.04 2.17 -16.26
C ASP A 227 -38.20 3.63 -16.70
N ILE A 228 -37.38 4.13 -17.63
CA ILE A 228 -37.52 5.50 -18.13
C ILE A 228 -38.90 5.76 -18.76
N THR A 229 -39.46 4.78 -19.47
CA THR A 229 -40.81 4.86 -20.03
C THR A 229 -41.87 4.82 -18.93
N LEU A 230 -41.66 3.98 -17.91
CA LEU A 230 -42.58 3.85 -16.78
C LEU A 230 -42.60 5.14 -15.92
N PHE A 231 -41.43 5.68 -15.59
CA PHE A 231 -41.32 6.97 -14.89
C PHE A 231 -41.96 8.10 -15.69
N HIS A 232 -41.70 8.16 -17.00
CA HIS A 232 -42.34 9.15 -17.86
C HIS A 232 -43.87 9.00 -17.87
N ALA A 233 -44.40 7.77 -17.87
CA ALA A 233 -45.83 7.52 -17.80
C ALA A 233 -46.43 7.98 -16.45
N MET A 234 -45.77 7.68 -15.33
CA MET A 234 -46.20 8.12 -14.00
C MET A 234 -46.18 9.65 -13.87
N ASP A 235 -45.12 10.30 -14.34
CA ASP A 235 -45.03 11.76 -14.44
C ASP A 235 -46.15 12.35 -15.30
N THR A 236 -46.49 11.67 -16.40
CA THR A 236 -47.55 12.10 -17.32
C THR A 236 -48.93 12.05 -16.64
N LEU A 237 -49.19 11.04 -15.80
CA LEU A 237 -50.40 11.00 -14.98
C LEU A 237 -50.45 12.16 -13.98
N GLN A 238 -49.37 12.38 -13.21
CA GLN A 238 -49.28 13.48 -12.23
C GLN A 238 -49.51 14.84 -12.89
N LYS A 239 -48.78 15.14 -13.99
CA LYS A 239 -48.84 16.43 -14.70
C LYS A 239 -50.21 16.70 -15.31
N ASN A 240 -50.98 15.65 -15.60
CA ASN A 240 -52.35 15.75 -16.12
C ASN A 240 -53.42 15.62 -15.03
N GLY A 241 -53.05 15.70 -13.75
CA GLY A 241 -53.99 15.65 -12.64
C GLY A 241 -54.76 14.33 -12.56
N TYR A 242 -54.13 13.22 -12.96
CA TYR A 242 -54.70 11.88 -12.95
C TYR A 242 -55.93 11.69 -13.86
N ASP A 243 -56.09 12.53 -14.87
CA ASP A 243 -57.04 12.33 -15.96
C ASP A 243 -56.42 11.43 -17.04
N LEU A 244 -56.92 10.20 -17.15
CA LEU A 244 -56.44 9.19 -18.10
C LEU A 244 -56.58 9.64 -19.55
N ALA A 245 -57.68 10.30 -19.93
CA ALA A 245 -57.91 10.71 -21.31
C ALA A 245 -56.93 11.82 -21.72
N LYS A 246 -56.72 12.78 -20.82
CA LYS A 246 -55.74 13.86 -21.02
C LYS A 246 -54.31 13.33 -21.05
N ALA A 247 -53.98 12.40 -20.15
CA ALA A 247 -52.67 11.76 -20.10
C ALA A 247 -52.39 10.93 -21.38
N MET A 248 -53.36 10.18 -21.88
CA MET A 248 -53.23 9.44 -23.15
C MET A 248 -52.99 10.37 -24.34
N SER A 249 -53.70 11.50 -24.41
CA SER A 249 -53.49 12.52 -25.43
C SER A 249 -52.07 13.11 -25.39
N THR A 250 -51.44 13.12 -24.22
CA THR A 250 -50.05 13.57 -24.04
C THR A 250 -49.03 12.55 -24.52
N LEU A 251 -49.33 11.25 -24.45
CA LEU A 251 -48.47 10.18 -24.96
C LEU A 251 -48.44 10.12 -26.49
N VAL A 252 -49.50 10.61 -27.16
CA VAL A 252 -49.62 10.65 -28.62
C VAL A 252 -50.03 12.05 -29.07
N PRO A 253 -49.14 13.05 -28.99
CA PRO A 253 -49.39 14.39 -29.51
C PRO A 253 -49.56 14.36 -31.03
N GLN A 254 -50.03 15.48 -31.61
CA GLN A 254 -50.29 15.60 -33.06
C GLN A 254 -49.06 15.30 -33.95
N GLY A 255 -47.84 15.41 -33.40
CA GLY A 255 -46.58 15.10 -34.09
C GLY A 255 -46.17 13.62 -34.08
N GLY A 256 -46.94 12.73 -33.44
CA GLY A 256 -46.63 11.30 -33.32
C GLY A 256 -46.41 10.85 -31.88
N PRO A 257 -46.26 9.54 -31.64
CA PRO A 257 -46.10 8.97 -30.30
C PRO A 257 -44.79 9.38 -29.63
N VAL A 258 -44.81 9.57 -28.31
CA VAL A 258 -43.62 9.91 -27.51
C VAL A 258 -42.64 8.74 -27.44
N LEU A 259 -41.35 9.03 -27.63
CA LEU A 259 -40.25 8.07 -27.54
C LEU A 259 -39.30 8.42 -26.38
N CYS A 260 -39.29 7.61 -25.33
CA CYS A 260 -38.35 7.72 -24.22
C CYS A 260 -37.21 6.71 -24.39
N ARG A 261 -35.96 7.17 -24.46
CA ARG A 261 -34.74 6.35 -24.51
C ARG A 261 -33.85 6.74 -23.35
N ASP A 262 -33.30 5.76 -22.65
CA ASP A 262 -32.21 6.02 -21.72
C ASP A 262 -30.87 5.85 -22.43
N GLU A 263 -29.79 6.21 -21.73
CA GLU A 263 -28.43 6.18 -22.26
C GLU A 263 -28.06 4.79 -22.85
N MET A 264 -28.58 3.69 -22.30
CA MET A 264 -28.28 2.35 -22.80
C MET A 264 -28.81 2.12 -24.22
N GLU A 265 -29.96 2.67 -24.53
CA GLU A 265 -30.59 2.56 -25.85
C GLU A 265 -30.18 3.70 -26.80
N GLU A 266 -29.92 4.90 -26.28
CA GLU A 266 -29.59 6.08 -27.07
C GLU A 266 -28.19 6.01 -27.69
N TRP A 267 -27.26 5.31 -27.05
CA TRP A 267 -25.89 5.23 -27.54
C TRP A 267 -25.77 4.42 -28.83
N SER A 268 -24.91 4.90 -29.73
CA SER A 268 -24.60 4.17 -30.95
C SER A 268 -23.73 2.94 -30.67
N ALA A 269 -23.71 1.99 -31.62
CA ALA A 269 -22.86 0.81 -31.50
C ALA A 269 -21.37 1.17 -31.40
N SER A 270 -20.91 2.23 -32.08
CA SER A 270 -19.52 2.68 -32.01
C SER A 270 -19.21 3.35 -30.67
N GLU A 271 -20.15 4.12 -30.09
CA GLU A 271 -19.99 4.70 -28.76
C GLU A 271 -19.89 3.62 -27.68
N ALA A 272 -20.73 2.59 -27.75
CA ALA A 272 -20.65 1.45 -26.85
C ALA A 272 -19.31 0.69 -26.97
N MET A 273 -18.79 0.53 -28.19
CA MET A 273 -17.47 -0.09 -28.40
C MET A 273 -16.33 0.76 -27.83
N LEU A 274 -16.34 2.07 -28.07
CA LEU A 274 -15.36 3.01 -27.50
C LEU A 274 -15.38 2.96 -25.96
N PHE A 275 -16.57 2.86 -25.37
CA PHE A 275 -16.71 2.72 -23.92
C PHE A 275 -16.09 1.44 -23.38
N GLU A 276 -16.33 0.29 -24.04
CA GLU A 276 -15.74 -0.99 -23.61
C GLU A 276 -14.21 -0.95 -23.68
N GLU A 277 -13.64 -0.38 -24.75
CA GLU A 277 -12.20 -0.21 -24.90
C GLU A 277 -11.62 0.72 -23.82
N ALA A 278 -12.29 1.85 -23.57
CA ALA A 278 -11.89 2.80 -22.54
C ALA A 278 -11.94 2.20 -21.14
N LEU A 279 -12.97 1.40 -20.83
CA LEU A 279 -13.15 0.73 -19.55
C LEU A 279 -12.07 -0.34 -19.32
N GLU A 280 -11.64 -1.03 -20.37
CA GLU A 280 -10.52 -1.98 -20.29
C GLU A 280 -9.18 -1.27 -20.06
N LYS A 281 -8.98 -0.10 -20.68
CA LYS A 281 -7.74 0.69 -20.57
C LYS A 281 -7.61 1.45 -19.25
N TYR A 282 -8.66 2.16 -18.83
CA TYR A 282 -8.65 3.08 -17.69
C TYR A 282 -9.41 2.56 -16.46
N GLY A 283 -10.05 1.39 -16.56
CA GLY A 283 -10.84 0.86 -15.47
C GLY A 283 -12.11 1.68 -15.27
N LYS A 284 -12.34 2.19 -14.05
CA LYS A 284 -13.55 2.97 -13.71
C LYS A 284 -13.25 4.47 -13.55
N ASP A 285 -12.18 4.96 -14.17
CA ASP A 285 -11.92 6.39 -14.23
C ASP A 285 -12.77 7.02 -15.35
N PHE A 286 -13.99 7.42 -14.99
CA PHE A 286 -14.93 7.98 -15.95
C PHE A 286 -14.51 9.36 -16.49
N ASN A 287 -13.61 10.08 -15.80
CA ASN A 287 -13.09 11.34 -16.31
C ASN A 287 -12.17 11.09 -17.50
N ASP A 288 -11.22 10.17 -17.37
CA ASP A 288 -10.28 9.81 -18.43
C ASP A 288 -10.99 9.12 -19.60
N ILE A 289 -11.95 8.23 -19.30
CA ILE A 289 -12.81 7.60 -20.33
C ILE A 289 -13.54 8.67 -21.15
N ARG A 290 -14.16 9.66 -20.49
CA ARG A 290 -14.86 10.73 -21.18
C ARG A 290 -13.89 11.60 -21.97
N GLN A 291 -12.77 12.00 -21.39
CA GLN A 291 -11.83 12.93 -22.01
C GLN A 291 -11.20 12.36 -23.28
N ASP A 292 -10.78 11.10 -23.25
CA ASP A 292 -9.99 10.49 -24.33
C ASP A 292 -10.84 9.74 -25.36
N PHE A 293 -11.94 9.10 -24.94
CA PHE A 293 -12.74 8.23 -25.82
C PHE A 293 -14.10 8.81 -26.18
N LEU A 294 -14.74 9.57 -25.28
CA LEU A 294 -16.12 10.07 -25.46
C LEU A 294 -16.26 11.56 -25.09
N PRO A 295 -15.45 12.47 -25.68
CA PRO A 295 -15.39 13.87 -25.24
C PRO A 295 -16.69 14.66 -25.49
N TRP A 296 -17.55 14.16 -26.39
CA TRP A 296 -18.87 14.73 -26.68
C TRP A 296 -19.97 14.26 -25.72
N LYS A 297 -19.73 13.25 -24.88
CA LYS A 297 -20.67 12.81 -23.84
C LYS A 297 -20.41 13.57 -22.54
N SER A 298 -21.47 13.74 -21.75
CA SER A 298 -21.35 14.27 -20.39
C SER A 298 -20.81 13.20 -19.44
N LEU A 299 -20.20 13.59 -18.31
CA LEU A 299 -19.76 12.62 -17.31
C LEU A 299 -20.95 11.85 -16.72
N ALA A 300 -22.07 12.54 -16.48
CA ALA A 300 -23.28 11.94 -15.94
C ALA A 300 -23.85 10.85 -16.86
N SER A 301 -23.91 11.12 -18.18
CA SER A 301 -24.40 10.15 -19.17
C SER A 301 -23.50 8.92 -19.27
N VAL A 302 -22.16 9.10 -19.20
CA VAL A 302 -21.21 7.98 -19.18
C VAL A 302 -21.40 7.10 -17.93
N VAL A 303 -21.60 7.71 -16.77
CA VAL A 303 -21.85 6.98 -15.52
C VAL A 303 -23.20 6.25 -15.56
N GLN A 304 -24.25 6.90 -16.07
CA GLN A 304 -25.57 6.27 -16.23
C GLN A 304 -25.50 5.08 -17.20
N PHE A 305 -24.83 5.24 -18.35
CA PHE A 305 -24.58 4.16 -19.29
C PHE A 305 -23.84 3.00 -18.63
N TYR A 306 -22.77 3.25 -17.86
CA TYR A 306 -22.01 2.22 -17.15
C TYR A 306 -22.90 1.32 -16.28
N TYR A 307 -23.78 1.91 -15.46
CA TYR A 307 -24.62 1.13 -14.55
C TYR A 307 -25.67 0.30 -15.29
N MET A 308 -26.21 0.80 -16.41
CA MET A 308 -27.12 0.04 -17.27
C MET A 308 -26.37 -1.06 -18.05
N TRP A 309 -25.20 -0.75 -18.60
CA TRP A 309 -24.38 -1.70 -19.34
C TRP A 309 -23.94 -2.89 -18.47
N LYS A 310 -23.73 -2.69 -17.16
CA LYS A 310 -23.42 -3.76 -16.20
C LYS A 310 -24.51 -4.82 -16.03
N THR A 311 -25.74 -4.58 -16.48
CA THR A 311 -26.80 -5.59 -16.44
C THR A 311 -26.91 -6.37 -17.74
N THR A 312 -26.09 -6.04 -18.76
CA THR A 312 -26.09 -6.78 -20.02
C THR A 312 -25.55 -8.19 -19.84
N ASP A 313 -26.10 -9.13 -20.61
CA ASP A 313 -25.63 -10.53 -20.61
C ASP A 313 -24.14 -10.63 -20.95
N ARG A 314 -23.67 -9.80 -21.89
CA ARG A 314 -22.26 -9.70 -22.29
C ARG A 314 -21.36 -9.41 -21.09
N TYR A 315 -21.68 -8.38 -20.29
CA TYR A 315 -20.90 -8.05 -19.10
C TYR A 315 -20.99 -9.14 -18.02
N ILE A 316 -22.19 -9.67 -17.77
CA ILE A 316 -22.39 -10.71 -16.75
C ILE A 316 -21.59 -11.98 -17.10
N GLN A 317 -21.58 -12.38 -18.36
CA GLN A 317 -20.77 -13.50 -18.85
C GLN A 317 -19.27 -13.21 -18.68
N GLN A 318 -18.79 -12.03 -19.08
CA GLN A 318 -17.40 -11.63 -18.92
C GLN A 318 -16.98 -11.66 -17.43
N LYS A 319 -17.83 -11.19 -16.52
CA LYS A 319 -17.58 -11.21 -15.08
C LYS A 319 -17.55 -12.65 -14.53
N ARG A 320 -18.45 -13.53 -14.97
CA ARG A 320 -18.45 -14.96 -14.59
C ARG A 320 -17.18 -15.66 -15.04
N LEU A 321 -16.71 -15.40 -16.26
CA LEU A 321 -15.45 -15.95 -16.77
C LEU A 321 -14.25 -15.48 -15.94
N LYS A 322 -14.15 -14.17 -15.65
CA LYS A 322 -13.08 -13.63 -14.78
C LYS A 322 -13.11 -14.20 -13.35
N ALA A 323 -14.31 -14.43 -12.80
CA ALA A 323 -14.46 -15.06 -11.49
C ALA A 323 -14.03 -16.53 -11.49
N ALA A 324 -14.42 -17.29 -12.52
CA ALA A 324 -13.99 -18.68 -12.69
C ALA A 324 -12.46 -18.79 -12.84
N GLU A 325 -11.84 -17.86 -13.56
CA GLU A 325 -10.39 -17.76 -13.66
C GLU A 325 -9.74 -17.47 -12.30
N ALA A 326 -10.31 -16.55 -11.51
CA ALA A 326 -9.81 -16.28 -10.15
C ALA A 326 -9.99 -17.48 -9.20
N ASP A 327 -11.09 -18.22 -9.30
CA ASP A 327 -11.33 -19.43 -8.51
C ASP A 327 -10.41 -20.60 -8.88
N SER A 328 -9.86 -20.59 -10.10
CA SER A 328 -8.84 -21.54 -10.53
C SER A 328 -7.46 -21.30 -9.89
N LYS A 329 -7.25 -20.13 -9.24
CA LYS A 329 -6.01 -19.82 -8.52
C LYS A 329 -5.87 -20.67 -7.26
N LEU A 330 -4.63 -20.92 -6.85
CA LEU A 330 -4.33 -21.72 -5.66
C LEU A 330 -4.81 -21.03 -4.38
N LYS A 331 -5.69 -21.73 -3.65
CA LYS A 331 -6.17 -21.29 -2.33
C LYS A 331 -5.37 -21.92 -1.18
N GLN A 332 -4.66 -23.01 -1.46
CA GLN A 332 -3.94 -23.80 -0.46
C GLN A 332 -2.65 -24.38 -1.04
N VAL A 333 -1.61 -24.45 -0.20
CA VAL A 333 -0.34 -25.09 -0.57
C VAL A 333 0.17 -25.99 0.56
N TYR A 334 0.80 -27.09 0.19
CA TYR A 334 1.55 -27.96 1.10
C TYR A 334 3.04 -27.63 1.05
N ILE A 335 3.67 -27.52 2.21
CA ILE A 335 5.10 -27.21 2.32
C ILE A 335 5.81 -28.38 2.98
N PRO A 336 6.70 -29.08 2.26
CA PRO A 336 7.48 -30.18 2.83
C PRO A 336 8.35 -29.73 3.99
N THR A 337 8.58 -30.63 4.95
CA THR A 337 9.48 -30.40 6.08
C THR A 337 10.90 -30.05 5.61
N TYR A 338 11.45 -28.95 6.11
CA TYR A 338 12.80 -28.53 5.78
C TYR A 338 13.84 -29.34 6.56
N THR A 339 14.62 -30.17 5.87
CA THR A 339 15.58 -31.12 6.48
C THR A 339 17.06 -30.75 6.27
N LYS A 340 17.37 -29.57 5.73
CA LYS A 340 18.77 -29.16 5.53
C LYS A 340 19.48 -28.90 6.86
N PRO A 341 20.75 -29.31 7.02
CA PRO A 341 21.52 -29.08 8.24
C PRO A 341 21.67 -27.58 8.53
N ASN A 342 21.45 -27.21 9.80
CA ASN A 342 21.54 -25.81 10.22
C ASN A 342 23.03 -25.44 10.42
N PRO A 343 23.56 -24.43 9.69
CA PRO A 343 24.97 -24.05 9.80
C PRO A 343 25.37 -23.53 11.19
N ASN A 344 24.40 -23.09 12.02
CA ASN A 344 24.65 -22.63 13.38
C ASN A 344 24.65 -23.77 14.41
N GLN A 345 24.41 -25.02 14.00
CA GLN A 345 24.41 -26.17 14.89
C GLN A 345 25.85 -26.54 15.29
N ILE A 346 26.15 -26.52 16.59
CA ILE A 346 27.46 -26.91 17.12
C ILE A 346 27.51 -28.43 17.21
N MET A 347 28.38 -29.05 16.42
CA MET A 347 28.62 -30.50 16.50
C MET A 347 29.41 -30.81 17.79
N ALA A 348 29.01 -31.87 18.51
CA ALA A 348 29.77 -32.33 19.67
C ALA A 348 31.15 -32.85 19.22
N PRO A 349 32.24 -32.53 19.92
CA PRO A 349 33.54 -33.12 19.61
C PRO A 349 33.50 -34.63 19.91
N GLY A 350 33.52 -35.45 18.86
CA GLY A 350 33.73 -36.89 18.98
C GLY A 350 35.19 -37.21 19.34
N ASN A 351 35.41 -38.27 20.12
CA ASN A 351 36.72 -38.79 20.50
C ASN A 351 37.54 -39.26 19.27
N LYS A 352 38.20 -38.35 18.56
CA LYS A 352 39.31 -38.68 17.66
C LYS A 352 40.46 -37.67 17.83
N PRO A 353 41.68 -38.11 18.18
CA PRO A 353 42.85 -37.24 18.19
C PRO A 353 43.38 -37.10 16.75
N GLY A 354 43.42 -35.90 16.20
CA GLY A 354 44.03 -35.67 14.89
C GLY A 354 43.68 -34.34 14.21
N MET A 355 44.58 -33.36 14.40
CA MET A 355 44.94 -32.27 13.48
C MET A 355 43.93 -31.15 13.14
N ASN A 356 44.23 -29.97 13.72
CA ASN A 356 44.11 -28.58 13.24
C ASN A 356 42.86 -28.15 12.45
N GLY A 357 41.99 -27.38 13.11
CA GLY A 357 41.01 -26.54 12.40
C GLY A 357 39.79 -26.00 13.15
N ALA A 358 39.70 -26.08 14.48
CA ALA A 358 38.68 -25.36 15.26
C ALA A 358 39.11 -25.24 16.72
N ALA A 359 39.98 -24.28 17.02
CA ALA A 359 40.35 -23.95 18.38
C ALA A 359 39.21 -23.19 19.09
N GLY A 360 38.70 -23.78 20.17
CA GLY A 360 38.21 -23.02 21.32
C GLY A 360 36.68 -22.89 21.47
N PHE A 361 35.99 -23.97 21.86
CA PHE A 361 34.78 -23.83 22.69
C PHE A 361 35.08 -24.46 24.05
N GLN A 362 35.23 -23.62 25.08
CA GLN A 362 35.52 -24.04 26.45
C GLN A 362 34.34 -24.84 27.04
N LYS A 363 34.67 -25.94 27.72
CA LYS A 363 33.74 -26.72 28.55
C LYS A 363 33.23 -25.79 29.66
N GLY A 364 31.92 -25.52 29.73
CA GLY A 364 31.30 -24.77 30.85
C GLY A 364 30.41 -23.59 30.50
N LEU A 365 30.26 -23.21 29.22
CA LEU A 365 29.39 -22.08 28.84
C LEU A 365 27.90 -22.40 29.03
N SER A 366 27.15 -21.66 29.83
CA SER A 366 25.69 -21.84 29.93
C SER A 366 24.95 -21.24 28.73
N CYS A 367 23.67 -21.59 28.53
CA CYS A 367 22.81 -20.92 27.57
C CYS A 367 22.67 -19.43 27.90
N GLU A 368 22.83 -18.55 26.93
CA GLU A 368 22.77 -17.09 27.15
C GLU A 368 21.37 -16.60 27.61
N SER A 369 20.31 -17.35 27.29
CA SER A 369 18.92 -16.94 27.58
C SER A 369 18.28 -17.63 28.78
N CYS A 370 18.80 -18.77 29.25
CA CYS A 370 18.20 -19.47 30.38
C CYS A 370 19.23 -20.06 31.35
N HIS A 371 20.51 -19.80 31.09
CA HIS A 371 21.65 -20.24 31.90
C HIS A 371 21.73 -21.75 32.16
N THR A 372 20.97 -22.58 31.43
CA THR A 372 21.13 -24.04 31.49
C THR A 372 22.49 -24.45 30.97
N ALA A 373 23.12 -25.41 31.63
CA ALA A 373 24.32 -26.09 31.13
C ALA A 373 23.99 -27.36 30.33
N GLN A 374 22.72 -27.75 30.27
CA GLN A 374 22.25 -28.98 29.63
C GLN A 374 21.37 -28.68 28.41
N SER A 375 21.70 -29.27 27.28
CA SER A 375 20.86 -29.25 26.09
C SER A 375 21.17 -30.43 25.18
N ALA A 376 20.15 -30.99 24.54
CA ALA A 376 20.31 -32.00 23.50
C ALA A 376 21.11 -31.50 22.30
N GLN A 377 20.99 -30.19 21.99
CA GLN A 377 21.69 -29.58 20.87
C GLN A 377 22.04 -28.13 21.19
N TRP A 378 23.25 -27.72 20.81
CA TRP A 378 23.73 -26.36 20.98
C TRP A 378 23.80 -25.63 19.64
N TYR A 379 23.51 -24.33 19.67
CA TYR A 379 23.58 -23.46 18.51
C TYR A 379 24.46 -22.25 18.81
N ALA A 380 25.34 -21.91 17.87
CA ALA A 380 26.13 -20.68 17.91
C ALA A 380 25.21 -19.48 17.68
N TRP A 381 25.38 -18.44 18.49
CA TRP A 381 24.55 -17.24 18.45
C TRP A 381 25.41 -15.99 18.61
N GLY A 382 25.16 -14.95 17.83
CA GLY A 382 25.93 -13.70 17.86
C GLY A 382 27.27 -13.76 17.10
N PRO A 383 28.08 -12.70 17.21
CA PRO A 383 29.37 -12.59 16.52
C PRO A 383 30.35 -13.72 16.90
N PRO A 384 31.14 -14.26 15.95
CA PRO A 384 32.06 -15.38 16.21
C PRO A 384 33.06 -15.14 17.35
N ASN A 385 33.43 -13.87 17.59
CA ASN A 385 34.35 -13.46 18.65
C ASN A 385 33.76 -13.50 20.05
N MET A 386 32.42 -13.52 20.19
CA MET A 386 31.76 -13.55 21.50
C MET A 386 31.46 -14.97 22.00
N GLN A 387 31.53 -15.98 21.12
CA GLN A 387 31.30 -17.40 21.45
C GLN A 387 29.99 -17.68 22.21
N CYS A 388 28.97 -16.83 22.06
CA CYS A 388 27.69 -17.04 22.73
C CYS A 388 26.96 -18.24 22.11
N ARG A 389 26.21 -18.97 22.96
CA ARG A 389 25.47 -20.16 22.54
C ARG A 389 24.08 -20.23 23.17
N LEU A 390 23.17 -20.84 22.44
CA LEU A 390 21.81 -21.11 22.91
C LEU A 390 21.55 -22.61 22.96
N CYS A 391 20.81 -23.04 23.98
CA CYS A 391 20.22 -24.38 24.02
C CYS A 391 19.12 -24.50 22.95
N ALA A 392 18.74 -25.72 22.59
CA ALA A 392 17.75 -25.98 21.53
C ALA A 392 16.43 -25.20 21.69
N SER A 393 15.88 -25.13 22.91
CA SER A 393 14.62 -24.42 23.18
C SER A 393 14.76 -22.90 23.04
N CYS A 394 15.89 -22.33 23.49
CA CYS A 394 16.15 -20.89 23.35
C CYS A 394 16.52 -20.50 21.92
N TRP A 395 17.15 -21.40 21.16
CA TRP A 395 17.37 -21.21 19.73
C TRP A 395 16.04 -21.11 18.96
N ILE A 396 15.11 -22.04 19.21
CA ILE A 396 13.78 -22.02 18.57
C ILE A 396 13.01 -20.77 18.99
N TYR A 397 13.05 -20.41 20.28
CA TYR A 397 12.44 -19.17 20.78
C TYR A 397 13.01 -17.94 20.05
N TRP A 398 14.35 -17.83 19.98
CA TRP A 398 15.00 -16.74 19.26
C TRP A 398 14.67 -16.77 17.76
N LYS A 399 14.53 -17.93 17.12
CA LYS A 399 14.08 -17.98 15.71
C LYS A 399 12.67 -17.44 15.54
N LYS A 400 11.72 -17.79 16.42
CA LYS A 400 10.30 -17.37 16.32
C LYS A 400 10.03 -15.93 16.75
N TYR A 401 10.65 -15.48 17.83
CA TYR A 401 10.37 -14.18 18.45
C TYR A 401 11.50 -13.16 18.23
N GLY A 402 12.70 -13.66 17.89
CA GLY A 402 13.89 -12.85 17.61
C GLY A 402 14.50 -12.17 18.84
N GLY A 403 13.97 -12.39 20.04
CA GLY A 403 14.54 -11.96 21.31
C GLY A 403 14.95 -13.16 22.16
N LEU A 404 15.68 -12.91 23.26
CA LEU A 404 15.94 -13.91 24.29
C LEU A 404 14.89 -13.80 25.40
N LYS A 405 14.59 -14.91 26.07
CA LYS A 405 13.54 -14.99 27.12
C LYS A 405 13.86 -14.12 28.34
N THR A 406 15.14 -13.96 28.64
CA THR A 406 15.67 -13.05 29.65
C THR A 406 16.52 -11.97 28.97
N PRO A 407 16.54 -10.74 29.50
CA PRO A 407 17.43 -9.70 29.02
C PRO A 407 18.89 -10.14 29.20
N THR A 408 19.75 -9.80 28.24
CA THR A 408 21.19 -10.01 28.39
C THR A 408 21.82 -8.88 29.21
N GLN A 409 22.93 -9.14 29.90
CA GLN A 409 23.65 -8.09 30.66
C GLN A 409 24.11 -6.93 29.76
N LEU A 410 24.25 -7.15 28.45
CA LEU A 410 24.58 -6.15 27.43
C LEU A 410 23.40 -5.19 27.10
N GLU A 411 22.16 -5.61 27.31
CA GLU A 411 20.95 -4.80 27.00
C GLU A 411 20.69 -3.72 28.06
N GLY A 412 21.12 -3.95 29.31
CA GLY A 412 20.96 -3.01 30.43
C GLY A 412 21.94 -1.82 30.43
N ALA A 413 23.07 -1.92 29.73
CA ALA A 413 24.12 -0.89 29.73
C ALA A 413 23.84 0.31 28.80
N ALA A 414 22.76 0.29 28.02
CA ALA A 414 22.43 1.36 27.07
C ALA A 414 21.84 2.63 27.73
N ARG A 415 21.66 2.66 29.06
CA ARG A 415 21.11 3.82 29.78
C ARG A 415 22.16 4.76 30.41
N SER A 416 23.45 4.49 30.26
CA SER A 416 24.48 5.45 30.64
C SER A 416 25.75 5.23 29.83
N VAL A 417 26.35 6.32 29.37
CA VAL A 417 27.61 6.42 28.61
C VAL A 417 27.44 6.42 27.08
N SER A 418 27.50 7.64 26.54
CA SER A 418 27.86 7.95 25.15
C SER A 418 29.26 7.40 24.85
N VAL A 419 29.36 6.20 24.30
CA VAL A 419 30.57 5.72 23.62
C VAL A 419 30.27 5.52 22.14
N ARG A 420 30.95 6.31 21.31
CA ARG A 420 30.97 6.17 19.85
C ARG A 420 31.63 4.86 19.47
N LEU A 421 30.86 3.87 19.01
CA LEU A 421 31.35 2.71 18.27
C LEU A 421 30.47 2.48 17.03
N SER A 422 31.16 2.33 15.89
CA SER A 422 30.67 2.27 14.51
C SER A 422 30.05 0.89 14.15
N PRO A 423 29.50 0.65 12.93
CA PRO A 423 28.10 0.31 12.74
C PRO A 423 27.88 -1.18 12.35
N LEU A 424 27.04 -1.87 13.13
CA LEU A 424 26.35 -3.11 12.73
C LEU A 424 24.85 -2.83 12.55
N ARG A 425 24.53 -1.83 11.72
CA ARG A 425 23.16 -1.55 11.26
C ARG A 425 23.09 -1.72 9.76
N ALA A 426 22.00 -2.35 9.32
CA ALA A 426 21.56 -2.60 7.94
C ALA A 426 22.07 -3.89 7.28
N LEU A 427 21.26 -4.95 7.40
CA LEU A 427 21.02 -5.87 6.29
C LEU A 427 19.52 -6.19 6.24
N LEU A 428 18.76 -5.32 5.56
CA LEU A 428 17.58 -5.67 4.75
C LEU A 428 17.06 -4.42 4.02
N ALA A 429 17.86 -3.97 3.05
CA ALA A 429 17.45 -3.22 1.87
C ALA A 429 18.68 -3.13 0.97
N LYS A 430 18.84 -4.02 -0.01
CA LYS A 430 19.74 -3.75 -1.14
C LYS A 430 19.01 -2.82 -2.11
N ASN A 431 18.92 -1.56 -1.70
CA ASN A 431 19.08 -0.41 -2.58
C ASN A 431 20.16 0.47 -1.94
N ARG A 432 21.33 0.50 -2.59
CA ARG A 432 22.54 1.33 -2.30
C ARG A 432 23.36 0.93 -1.07
N GLN A 433 24.59 0.46 -1.29
CA GLN A 433 25.60 0.28 -0.24
C GLN A 433 25.90 1.62 0.45
N THR A 434 25.76 1.67 1.76
CA THR A 434 26.20 2.81 2.58
C THR A 434 27.69 2.69 2.85
N PHE A 435 28.46 3.76 2.59
CA PHE A 435 29.90 3.82 2.89
C PHE A 435 30.27 5.19 3.46
N ILE A 436 31.32 5.23 4.29
CA ILE A 436 31.95 6.45 4.76
C ILE A 436 33.28 6.63 4.01
N LEU A 437 33.53 7.82 3.46
CA LEU A 437 34.75 8.14 2.73
C LEU A 437 35.50 9.27 3.42
N GLN A 438 36.60 8.93 4.12
CA GLN A 438 37.55 9.90 4.65
C GLN A 438 38.81 9.90 3.78
N THR A 439 39.06 10.99 3.04
CA THR A 439 40.19 11.07 2.12
C THR A 439 41.51 11.37 2.86
N THR A 440 42.55 10.57 2.57
CA THR A 440 43.89 10.79 3.14
C THR A 440 44.52 12.10 2.62
N LYS A 441 45.49 12.64 3.35
CA LYS A 441 46.25 13.83 2.92
C LYS A 441 46.96 13.59 1.58
N LEU A 442 47.55 12.41 1.40
CA LEU A 442 48.20 12.00 0.14
C LEU A 442 47.22 12.01 -1.04
N THR A 443 46.02 11.44 -0.87
CA THR A 443 44.98 11.47 -1.92
C THR A 443 44.54 12.90 -2.25
N ARG A 444 44.51 13.81 -1.28
CA ARG A 444 44.23 15.24 -1.54
C ARG A 444 45.33 15.92 -2.35
N ILE A 445 46.60 15.61 -2.07
CA ILE A 445 47.76 16.15 -2.81
C ILE A 445 47.83 15.57 -4.22
N ALA A 446 47.58 14.26 -4.39
CA ALA A 446 47.59 13.58 -5.69
C ALA A 446 46.64 14.24 -6.70
N ARG A 447 45.46 14.70 -6.26
CA ARG A 447 44.50 15.43 -7.12
C ARG A 447 45.01 16.78 -7.63
N ARG A 448 45.99 17.38 -6.93
CA ARG A 448 46.61 18.66 -7.28
C ARG A 448 47.88 18.47 -8.12
N VAL A 449 48.66 17.43 -7.85
CA VAL A 449 49.89 17.11 -8.60
C VAL A 449 49.57 16.54 -9.98
N CYS A 450 48.49 15.75 -10.09
CA CYS A 450 48.07 15.08 -11.32
C CYS A 450 46.81 15.74 -11.91
N THR A 451 46.71 17.07 -11.91
CA THR A 451 45.52 17.82 -12.39
C THR A 451 45.25 17.63 -13.89
N ASP A 452 46.31 17.47 -14.68
CA ASP A 452 46.30 17.18 -16.10
C ASP A 452 45.68 15.82 -16.42
N ILE A 453 45.96 14.80 -15.59
CA ILE A 453 45.45 13.44 -15.75
C ILE A 453 44.06 13.28 -15.14
N LEU A 454 43.85 13.80 -13.92
CA LEU A 454 42.58 13.69 -13.21
C LEU A 454 41.48 14.59 -13.80
N GLN A 455 41.88 15.73 -14.41
CA GLN A 455 40.97 16.73 -14.97
C GLN A 455 39.78 17.06 -14.04
N PRO A 456 40.00 17.64 -12.84
CA PRO A 456 38.97 17.75 -11.80
C PRO A 456 37.70 18.46 -12.24
N ARG A 457 37.80 19.48 -13.12
CA ARG A 457 36.64 20.19 -13.69
C ARG A 457 35.76 19.28 -14.54
N ARG A 458 36.38 18.38 -15.33
CA ARG A 458 35.68 17.41 -16.18
C ARG A 458 35.09 16.28 -15.34
N ALA A 459 35.86 15.75 -14.40
CA ALA A 459 35.42 14.69 -13.48
C ALA A 459 34.24 15.13 -12.60
N ALA A 460 34.22 16.38 -12.13
CA ALA A 460 33.12 16.92 -11.32
C ALA A 460 31.78 16.97 -12.08
N ARG A 461 31.80 17.07 -13.42
CA ARG A 461 30.60 17.08 -14.27
C ARG A 461 30.23 15.68 -14.82
N ARG A 462 31.01 14.64 -14.49
CA ARG A 462 30.82 13.27 -14.99
C ARG A 462 30.95 12.24 -13.86
N PRO A 463 29.99 12.21 -12.90
CA PRO A 463 30.08 11.37 -11.71
C PRO A 463 30.07 9.85 -12.00
N TYR A 464 29.54 9.43 -13.15
CA TYR A 464 29.47 8.02 -13.56
C TYR A 464 30.62 7.58 -14.48
N ALA A 465 31.50 8.50 -14.90
CA ALA A 465 32.67 8.15 -15.70
C ALA A 465 33.78 7.62 -14.78
N SER A 466 34.33 6.45 -15.12
CA SER A 466 35.42 5.87 -14.35
C SER A 466 36.69 6.71 -14.47
N ILE A 467 37.36 6.93 -13.33
CA ILE A 467 38.66 7.59 -13.27
C ILE A 467 39.73 6.50 -13.18
N ASN A 468 40.76 6.59 -14.01
CA ASN A 468 41.89 5.67 -13.96
C ASN A 468 42.76 5.95 -12.71
N ALA A 469 42.37 5.37 -11.57
CA ALA A 469 43.03 5.58 -10.28
C ALA A 469 44.48 5.05 -10.28
N ASN A 470 44.80 4.05 -11.10
CA ASN A 470 46.14 3.47 -11.18
C ASN A 470 47.12 4.42 -11.88
N ALA A 471 46.70 5.04 -12.99
CA ALA A 471 47.50 6.06 -13.68
C ALA A 471 47.79 7.26 -12.76
N VAL A 472 46.78 7.74 -12.02
CA VAL A 472 46.95 8.85 -11.06
C VAL A 472 47.91 8.47 -9.93
N LYS A 473 47.84 7.23 -9.41
CA LYS A 473 48.76 6.75 -8.37
C LYS A 473 50.20 6.65 -8.87
N ALA A 474 50.42 6.04 -10.03
CA ALA A 474 51.75 5.88 -10.63
C ALA A 474 52.40 7.23 -10.89
N GLU A 475 51.68 8.15 -11.52
CA GLU A 475 52.22 9.47 -11.83
C GLU A 475 52.44 10.33 -10.57
N CYS A 476 51.58 10.20 -9.56
CA CYS A 476 51.77 10.89 -8.29
C CYS A 476 53.06 10.45 -7.61
N MET A 477 53.43 9.17 -7.64
CA MET A 477 54.68 8.70 -7.04
C MET A 477 55.92 9.28 -7.75
N ILE A 478 55.85 9.49 -9.07
CA ILE A 478 56.95 10.06 -9.86
C ILE A 478 57.07 11.58 -9.66
N ARG A 479 55.92 12.29 -9.58
CA ARG A 479 55.89 13.77 -9.52
C ARG A 479 55.99 14.34 -8.11
N LEU A 480 55.57 13.60 -7.08
CA LEU A 480 55.60 14.08 -5.68
C LEU A 480 57.01 14.47 -5.18
N PRO A 481 58.09 13.71 -5.48
CA PRO A 481 59.46 14.11 -5.11
C PRO A 481 59.98 15.33 -5.87
N LYS A 482 59.38 15.67 -7.03
CA LYS A 482 59.72 16.86 -7.82
C LYS A 482 58.94 18.10 -7.33
N ALA A 483 57.72 17.91 -6.83
CA ALA A 483 56.86 18.95 -6.28
C ALA A 483 57.30 19.47 -4.90
N THR A 484 58.16 18.75 -4.18
CA THR A 484 58.78 19.25 -2.93
C THR A 484 59.89 20.27 -3.19
N LYS A 485 60.49 20.28 -4.40
CA LYS A 485 61.54 21.23 -4.79
C LYS A 485 61.01 22.55 -5.39
N ALA A 486 59.74 22.59 -5.79
CA ALA A 486 59.06 23.80 -6.26
C ALA A 486 57.62 23.79 -5.71
N PRO A 487 57.26 24.67 -4.74
CA PRO A 487 55.96 24.63 -4.09
C PRO A 487 54.84 24.90 -5.09
N ILE A 488 53.84 24.01 -5.11
CA ILE A 488 52.61 24.20 -5.89
C ILE A 488 51.90 25.45 -5.34
N LYS A 489 51.91 26.54 -6.11
CA LYS A 489 51.22 27.79 -5.73
C LYS A 489 49.73 27.50 -5.53
N ASN A 490 49.25 27.59 -4.29
CA ASN A 490 47.82 27.64 -3.98
C ASN A 490 47.27 28.95 -4.55
N ARG A 491 46.85 28.96 -5.82
CA ARG A 491 46.04 30.07 -6.34
C ARG A 491 44.69 30.01 -5.63
N SER A 492 44.50 30.85 -4.62
CA SER A 492 43.16 31.21 -4.17
C SER A 492 42.49 31.89 -5.35
N ILE A 493 41.51 31.23 -5.96
CA ILE A 493 40.68 31.88 -6.97
C ILE A 493 39.73 32.78 -6.18
N PRO A 494 39.85 34.12 -6.26
CA PRO A 494 38.90 35.01 -5.60
C PRO A 494 37.52 34.72 -6.18
N ARG A 495 36.55 34.42 -5.30
CA ARG A 495 35.16 34.26 -5.73
C ARG A 495 34.57 35.65 -5.89
N PRO A 496 34.02 36.01 -7.06
CA PRO A 496 33.34 37.30 -7.22
C PRO A 496 32.15 37.37 -6.24
N PRO A 497 31.83 38.56 -5.70
CA PRO A 497 30.69 38.72 -4.82
C PRO A 497 29.39 38.54 -5.61
N LEU A 498 28.33 38.11 -4.91
CA LEU A 498 27.02 37.83 -5.51
C LEU A 498 26.50 39.00 -6.37
N ALA A 499 26.75 40.24 -5.93
CA ALA A 499 26.37 41.44 -6.67
C ALA A 499 26.98 41.51 -8.08
N THR A 500 28.22 41.04 -8.27
CA THR A 500 28.89 41.04 -9.59
C THR A 500 28.27 39.98 -10.50
N ILE A 501 27.95 38.81 -9.93
CA ILE A 501 27.31 37.69 -10.65
C ILE A 501 25.89 38.08 -11.09
N VAL A 502 25.13 38.75 -10.22
CA VAL A 502 23.78 39.24 -10.54
C VAL A 502 23.81 40.29 -11.64
N LYS A 503 24.81 41.18 -11.64
CA LYS A 503 25.00 42.17 -12.70
C LYS A 503 25.34 41.52 -14.06
N GLU A 504 26.26 40.56 -14.10
CA GLU A 504 26.59 39.82 -15.33
C GLU A 504 25.41 38.99 -15.86
N LEU A 505 24.58 38.43 -14.98
CA LEU A 505 23.36 37.71 -15.38
C LEU A 505 22.30 38.67 -15.91
N GLY A 506 22.14 39.85 -15.28
CA GLY A 506 21.19 40.87 -15.70
C GLY A 506 21.51 41.52 -17.04
N GLU A 507 22.79 41.64 -17.40
CA GLU A 507 23.22 42.18 -18.71
C GLU A 507 23.08 41.17 -19.87
N ASN A 508 22.90 39.87 -19.59
CA ASN A 508 22.81 38.81 -20.60
C ASN A 508 21.39 38.24 -20.81
N LEU A 509 20.34 38.82 -20.22
CA LEU A 509 18.96 38.44 -20.54
C LEU A 509 18.46 39.23 -21.77
N PRO A 510 18.05 38.56 -22.87
CA PRO A 510 17.25 39.22 -23.88
C PRO A 510 15.96 39.71 -23.23
N THR A 511 15.65 40.98 -23.41
CA THR A 511 14.33 41.56 -23.13
C THR A 511 13.26 40.71 -23.79
N THR A 512 12.44 39.99 -23.02
CA THR A 512 11.01 39.78 -23.29
C THR A 512 10.31 38.96 -22.20
N ARG A 513 9.31 39.60 -21.60
CA ARG A 513 8.02 39.16 -21.00
C ARG A 513 7.56 37.69 -20.90
N GLU A 514 8.28 36.68 -21.38
CA GLU A 514 7.77 35.29 -21.44
C GLU A 514 8.14 34.43 -20.23
N LEU A 515 9.27 34.66 -19.56
CA LEU A 515 9.69 33.87 -18.38
C LEU A 515 8.87 34.12 -17.11
N LEU A 516 8.17 35.26 -17.00
CA LEU A 516 7.30 35.55 -15.87
C LEU A 516 5.96 34.80 -15.94
N ARG A 517 5.58 34.28 -17.12
CA ARG A 517 4.37 33.46 -17.27
C ARG A 517 4.58 32.05 -16.73
N ASP A 518 5.75 31.46 -16.97
CA ASP A 518 6.04 30.08 -16.57
C ASP A 518 6.39 29.94 -15.08
N LEU A 519 6.96 30.98 -14.46
CA LEU A 519 7.18 31.01 -13.01
C LEU A 519 5.89 31.18 -12.19
N PHE A 520 4.88 31.84 -12.75
CA PHE A 520 3.59 32.03 -12.08
C PHE A 520 2.77 30.73 -12.02
N ILE A 521 2.86 29.88 -13.04
CA ILE A 521 2.19 28.58 -13.09
C ILE A 521 2.82 27.60 -12.10
N TYR A 522 4.13 27.67 -11.85
CA TYR A 522 4.81 26.71 -10.98
C TYR A 522 4.59 26.96 -9.48
N TYR A 523 4.29 28.20 -9.06
CA TYR A 523 4.14 28.54 -7.63
C TYR A 523 2.71 28.39 -7.09
N PHE A 524 1.69 28.28 -7.95
CA PHE A 524 0.29 28.14 -7.53
C PHE A 524 -0.27 26.71 -7.58
N SER A 525 0.57 25.71 -7.84
CA SER A 525 0.16 24.28 -7.85
C SER A 525 0.91 23.44 -6.80
N LYS A 526 1.00 23.92 -5.57
CA LYS A 526 1.36 23.10 -4.41
C LYS A 526 0.52 23.40 -3.18
#